data_AF-A0A7C1KKV0-F1
#
_entry.id   AF-A0A7C1KKV0-F1
#
_cell.length_a   1.000
_cell.length_b   1.000
_cell.length_c   1.000
_cell.angle_alpha   90.00
_cell.angle_beta   90.00
_cell.angle_gamma   90.00
#
_symmetry.space_group_name_H-M   'P 1'
#
loop_
_entity.id
_entity.type
_entity.pdbx_description
1 polymer ?
#
loop_
_entity_poly.entity_id
_entity_poly.type
_entity_poly.pdbx_seq_one_letter_code
_entity_poly.pdbx_strand_id
1 'polypeptide(L)'
;MKRILKKNDEKYLFPCIEYLVTNGLNSERFSSEDHRPSRQDVTQYLAAWFKRIGISVDECRDWMIEYCVDLLSAISSSSNSQIRHSTKSNIKYIYKSDVSFECGCENNIFKAPCERNCPVYEEMSDKYKKRRVREAKRSYEPERIHHEEQIETVSVKQKYRDQFKKALEVLQDQIKKGVSKPDIVTLLNDRGFKTRTGRKWSYSVFLTEAKSHHFEPELKENEVGLQKLSIKDKYRGQFEKALEVLKDQIKKGVSKPDIVTLFNDRGFRTRTGRKWTVPILQYELKKLP
;
A
#
# COMPACT_ATOMS: atom_id res chain seq x y z
N MET A 1 8.89 20.19 10.69
CA MET A 1 8.08 21.42 10.73
C MET A 1 8.89 22.67 10.34
N LYS A 2 9.86 23.12 11.15
CA LYS A 2 10.71 24.31 10.85
C LYS A 2 11.48 24.24 9.52
N ARG A 3 11.77 23.03 9.03
CA ARG A 3 12.41 22.81 7.72
C ARG A 3 11.46 23.00 6.53
N ILE A 4 10.15 22.83 6.73
CA ILE A 4 9.13 23.01 5.67
C ILE A 4 8.59 24.44 5.68
N LEU A 5 8.47 25.04 6.87
CA LEU A 5 7.94 26.38 7.04
C LEU A 5 9.09 27.40 6.89
N LYS A 6 9.03 28.24 5.86
CA LYS A 6 9.86 29.44 5.70
C LYS A 6 9.41 30.52 6.68
N LYS A 7 10.19 31.58 6.82
CA LYS A 7 9.94 32.70 7.77
C LYS A 7 8.58 33.38 7.62
N ASN A 8 7.95 33.33 6.44
CA ASN A 8 6.60 33.85 6.20
C ASN A 8 5.48 32.85 6.53
N ASP A 9 5.83 31.59 6.82
CA ASP A 9 4.87 30.50 7.02
C ASP A 9 4.45 30.31 8.48
N GLU A 10 5.06 31.06 9.43
CA GLU A 10 4.64 31.08 10.84
C GLU A 10 3.19 31.54 11.00
N LYS A 11 2.69 32.40 10.11
CA LYS A 11 1.27 32.82 10.06
C LYS A 11 0.31 31.66 9.77
N TYR A 12 0.82 30.55 9.27
CA TYR A 12 0.02 29.36 8.92
C TYR A 12 0.22 28.19 9.88
N LEU A 13 1.01 28.37 10.94
CA LEU A 13 1.17 27.37 11.99
C LEU A 13 0.05 27.52 13.01
N PHE A 14 -1.02 26.75 12.81
CA PHE A 14 -2.17 26.78 13.73
C PHE A 14 -1.85 25.96 14.99
N PRO A 15 -2.34 26.35 16.18
CA PRO A 15 -2.06 25.63 17.43
C PRO A 15 -2.37 24.14 17.36
N CYS A 16 -3.46 23.76 16.67
CA CYS A 16 -3.83 22.37 16.48
C CYS A 16 -2.84 21.59 15.59
N ILE A 17 -2.23 22.25 14.60
CA ILE A 17 -1.23 21.66 13.70
C ILE A 17 0.10 21.52 14.42
N GLU A 18 0.55 22.57 15.12
CA GLU A 18 1.79 22.54 15.88
C GLU A 18 1.77 21.43 16.92
N TYR A 19 0.65 21.31 17.65
CA TYR A 19 0.46 20.26 18.63
C TYR A 19 0.57 18.87 18.00
N LEU A 20 -0.18 18.61 16.91
CA LEU A 20 -0.19 17.31 16.25
C LEU A 20 1.18 16.94 15.68
N VAL A 21 1.90 17.89 15.09
CA VAL A 21 3.20 17.61 14.50
C VAL A 21 4.28 17.39 15.57
N THR A 22 4.16 18.04 16.72
CA THR A 22 5.14 17.89 17.80
C THR A 22 4.88 16.62 18.61
N ASN A 23 3.62 16.36 18.96
CA ASN A 23 3.25 15.33 19.93
C ASN A 23 2.56 14.11 19.32
N GLY A 24 2.11 14.19 18.07
CA GLY A 24 1.26 13.17 17.47
C GLY A 24 -0.13 13.15 18.11
N LEU A 25 -0.74 11.96 18.13
CA LEU A 25 -2.02 11.74 18.81
C LEU A 25 -1.76 11.30 20.26
N ASN A 26 -2.06 12.17 21.23
CA ASN A 26 -1.98 11.79 22.63
C ASN A 26 -3.25 11.05 23.07
N SER A 27 -3.10 9.78 23.45
CA SER A 27 -4.20 8.91 23.88
C SER A 27 -4.84 9.33 25.21
N GLU A 28 -4.12 10.03 26.08
CA GLU A 28 -4.59 10.48 27.40
C GLU A 28 -5.67 11.57 27.31
N ARG A 29 -5.81 12.20 26.15
CA ARG A 29 -6.82 13.25 25.91
C ARG A 29 -8.20 12.67 25.56
N PHE A 30 -8.29 11.35 25.42
CA PHE A 30 -9.51 10.63 25.09
C PHE A 30 -9.95 9.79 26.28
N SER A 31 -11.20 9.98 26.70
CA SER A 31 -11.88 9.10 27.63
C SER A 31 -12.10 7.71 27.02
N SER A 32 -12.56 6.76 27.83
CA SER A 32 -12.92 5.41 27.36
C SER A 32 -14.11 5.39 26.40
N GLU A 33 -14.96 6.43 26.43
CA GLU A 33 -16.16 6.54 25.61
C GLU A 33 -15.91 7.32 24.30
N ASP A 34 -14.79 8.03 24.22
CA ASP A 34 -14.45 8.81 23.04
C ASP A 34 -14.03 7.93 21.86
N HIS A 35 -14.52 8.28 20.67
CA HIS A 35 -13.96 7.75 19.43
C HIS A 35 -12.51 8.24 19.25
N ARG A 36 -11.57 7.30 19.16
CA ARG A 36 -10.14 7.61 18.96
C ARG A 36 -9.83 7.74 17.47
N PRO A 37 -9.30 8.89 17.02
CA PRO A 37 -8.87 9.06 15.64
C PRO A 37 -7.79 8.04 15.27
N SER A 38 -7.85 7.58 14.03
CA SER A 38 -6.84 6.70 13.45
C SER A 38 -5.64 7.50 12.92
N ARG A 39 -4.54 6.78 12.65
CA ARG A 39 -3.42 7.31 11.86
C ARG A 39 -3.88 7.93 10.53
N GLN A 40 -4.89 7.36 9.88
CA GLN A 40 -5.37 7.85 8.59
C GLN A 40 -6.01 9.22 8.74
N ASP A 41 -6.76 9.45 9.81
CA ASP A 41 -7.39 10.74 10.10
C ASP A 41 -6.33 11.83 10.26
N VAL A 42 -5.28 11.56 11.04
CA VAL A 42 -4.14 12.49 11.19
C VAL A 42 -3.45 12.74 9.84
N THR A 43 -3.26 11.69 9.04
CA THR A 43 -2.62 11.79 7.72
C THR A 43 -3.42 12.69 6.78
N GLN A 44 -4.74 12.50 6.71
CA GLN A 44 -5.62 13.29 5.85
C GLN A 44 -5.69 14.74 6.32
N TYR A 45 -5.79 14.95 7.62
CA TYR A 45 -5.82 16.27 8.24
C TYR A 45 -4.58 17.10 7.90
N LEU A 46 -3.40 16.54 8.12
CA LEU A 46 -2.13 17.22 7.83
C LEU A 46 -1.93 17.40 6.32
N ALA A 47 -2.30 16.43 5.48
CA ALA A 47 -2.20 16.56 4.04
C ALA A 47 -3.11 17.68 3.50
N ALA A 48 -4.34 17.80 4.02
CA ALA A 48 -5.26 18.88 3.66
C ALA A 48 -4.74 20.24 4.12
N TRP A 49 -4.12 20.32 5.30
CA TRP A 49 -3.45 21.53 5.76
C TRP A 49 -2.28 21.92 4.86
N PHE A 50 -1.38 20.98 4.52
CA PHE A 50 -0.26 21.24 3.61
C PHE A 50 -0.72 21.78 2.26
N LYS A 51 -1.77 21.17 1.70
CA LYS A 51 -2.38 21.63 0.44
C LYS A 51 -2.92 23.06 0.57
N ARG A 52 -3.57 23.39 1.69
CA ARG A 52 -4.11 24.73 1.96
C ARG A 52 -3.01 25.79 1.97
N ILE A 53 -1.88 25.50 2.61
CA ILE A 53 -0.77 26.45 2.72
C ILE A 53 0.13 26.48 1.49
N GLY A 54 -0.24 25.76 0.42
CA GLY A 54 0.45 25.79 -0.86
C GLY A 54 1.73 24.95 -0.94
N ILE A 55 1.96 24.05 0.03
CA ILE A 55 3.08 23.11 -0.05
C ILE A 55 2.83 22.13 -1.20
N SER A 56 3.89 21.81 -1.97
CA SER A 56 3.74 20.91 -3.10
C SER A 56 3.47 19.47 -2.65
N VAL A 57 2.86 18.69 -3.54
CA VAL A 57 2.55 17.27 -3.26
C VAL A 57 3.80 16.46 -2.93
N ASP A 58 4.93 16.76 -3.59
CA ASP A 58 6.18 16.03 -3.37
C ASP A 58 6.82 16.42 -2.03
N GLU A 59 6.86 17.71 -1.68
CA GLU A 59 7.36 18.16 -0.37
C GLU A 59 6.51 17.63 0.79
N CYS A 60 5.18 17.69 0.64
CA CYS A 60 4.26 17.10 1.61
C CYS A 60 4.49 15.60 1.76
N ARG A 61 4.64 14.88 0.64
CA ARG A 61 4.88 13.43 0.64
C ARG A 61 6.16 13.08 1.36
N ASP A 62 7.26 13.75 1.02
CA ASP A 62 8.57 13.40 1.53
C ASP A 62 8.64 13.63 3.04
N TRP A 63 8.06 14.74 3.54
CA TRP A 63 7.99 14.99 4.98
C TRP A 63 7.00 14.08 5.72
N MET A 64 5.78 13.92 5.19
CA MET A 64 4.73 13.13 5.85
C MET A 64 5.09 11.65 5.96
N ILE A 65 5.91 11.11 5.04
CA ILE A 65 6.36 9.72 5.12
C ILE A 65 7.19 9.48 6.38
N GLU A 66 8.19 10.34 6.63
CA GLU A 66 9.04 10.24 7.82
C GLU A 66 8.20 10.42 9.08
N TYR A 67 7.42 11.50 9.15
CA TYR A 67 6.52 11.77 10.27
C TYR A 67 5.55 10.61 10.58
N CYS A 68 4.92 10.02 9.55
CA CYS A 68 3.99 8.91 9.76
C CYS A 68 4.67 7.63 10.22
N VAL A 69 5.91 7.38 9.80
CA VAL A 69 6.66 6.16 10.18
C VAL A 69 7.28 6.33 11.56
N ASP A 70 7.79 7.51 11.88
CA ASP A 70 8.55 7.73 13.10
C ASP A 70 7.64 8.07 14.29
N LEU A 71 6.58 8.86 14.07
CA LEU A 71 5.70 9.33 15.15
C LEU A 71 4.37 8.57 15.20
N LEU A 72 3.72 8.36 14.04
CA LEU A 72 2.38 7.76 14.00
C LEU A 72 2.36 6.23 13.86
N SER A 73 3.52 5.58 13.75
CA SER A 73 3.57 4.10 13.75
C SER A 73 3.18 3.52 15.10
N ALA A 74 3.46 4.22 16.20
CA ALA A 74 3.12 3.82 17.56
C ALA A 74 1.61 3.62 17.77
N ILE A 75 0.77 4.33 16.99
CA ILE A 75 -0.70 4.24 17.05
C ILE A 75 -1.28 3.36 15.94
N SER A 76 -0.45 2.58 15.23
CA SER A 76 -0.87 1.75 14.11
C SER A 76 -0.40 0.31 14.24
N SER A 77 -1.28 -0.64 13.93
CA SER A 77 -0.92 -2.06 13.79
C SER A 77 -0.26 -2.40 12.44
N SER A 78 -0.16 -1.42 11.52
CA SER A 78 0.41 -1.62 10.19
C SER A 78 1.93 -1.58 10.20
N SER A 79 2.57 -2.37 9.34
CA SER A 79 4.03 -2.31 9.17
C SER A 79 4.48 -0.97 8.58
N ASN A 80 5.72 -0.57 8.85
CA ASN A 80 6.31 0.67 8.31
C ASN A 80 6.22 0.75 6.77
N SER A 81 6.35 -0.37 6.07
CA SER A 81 6.18 -0.41 4.62
C SER A 81 4.73 -0.08 4.19
N GLN A 82 3.74 -0.68 4.85
CA GLN A 82 2.33 -0.40 4.59
C GLN A 82 1.97 1.06 4.93
N ILE A 83 2.51 1.61 6.02
CA ILE A 83 2.33 3.01 6.39
C ILE A 83 2.85 3.91 5.26
N ARG A 84 4.07 3.69 4.76
CA ARG A 84 4.63 4.45 3.63
C ARG A 84 3.73 4.41 2.40
N HIS A 85 3.26 3.22 2.00
CA HIS A 85 2.41 3.07 0.82
C HIS A 85 1.04 3.73 0.98
N SER A 86 0.42 3.57 2.16
CA SER A 86 -0.87 4.19 2.48
C SER A 86 -0.76 5.71 2.52
N THR A 87 0.27 6.26 3.17
CA THR A 87 0.50 7.71 3.25
C THR A 87 0.68 8.32 1.85
N LYS A 88 1.49 7.71 0.97
CA LYS A 88 1.62 8.14 -0.43
C LYS A 88 0.28 8.20 -1.16
N SER A 89 -0.55 7.18 -0.97
CA SER A 89 -1.86 7.08 -1.64
C SER A 89 -2.84 8.13 -1.12
N ASN A 90 -2.89 8.34 0.19
CA ASN A 90 -3.74 9.36 0.82
C ASN A 90 -3.36 10.77 0.37
N ILE A 91 -2.06 11.11 0.39
CA ILE A 91 -1.58 12.42 -0.05
C ILE A 91 -1.97 12.65 -1.51
N LYS A 92 -1.72 11.68 -2.39
CA LYS A 92 -2.10 11.78 -3.80
C LYS A 92 -3.60 12.02 -3.98
N TYR A 93 -4.44 11.36 -3.19
CA TYR A 93 -5.89 11.55 -3.23
C TYR A 93 -6.31 12.97 -2.79
N ILE A 94 -5.82 13.43 -1.64
CA ILE A 94 -6.16 14.76 -1.10
C ILE A 94 -5.73 15.89 -2.04
N TYR A 95 -4.55 15.77 -2.66
CA TYR A 95 -4.07 16.77 -3.61
C TYR A 95 -4.84 16.78 -4.93
N LYS A 96 -5.46 15.66 -5.33
CA LYS A 96 -6.24 15.55 -6.56
C LYS A 96 -7.74 15.82 -6.41
N SER A 97 -8.25 15.80 -5.19
CA SER A 97 -9.67 15.99 -4.88
C SER A 97 -9.95 17.42 -4.45
N ASP A 98 -11.22 17.82 -4.40
CA ASP A 98 -11.65 19.13 -3.87
C ASP A 98 -11.78 19.17 -2.34
N VAL A 99 -11.11 18.25 -1.65
CA VAL A 99 -11.09 18.22 -0.19
C VAL A 99 -10.44 19.51 0.32
N SER A 100 -11.25 20.33 0.99
CA SER A 100 -10.79 21.53 1.68
C SER A 100 -10.35 21.20 3.09
N PHE A 101 -9.34 21.90 3.59
CA PHE A 101 -8.98 21.82 5.00
C PHE A 101 -10.10 22.38 5.88
N GLU A 102 -10.49 21.58 6.88
CA GLU A 102 -11.43 21.91 7.94
C GLU A 102 -10.81 21.50 9.28
N CYS A 103 -10.43 22.47 10.11
CA CYS A 103 -9.79 22.16 11.38
C CYS A 103 -10.79 21.64 12.43
N GLY A 104 -12.06 22.08 12.37
CA GLY A 104 -13.09 21.76 13.36
C GLY A 104 -13.06 22.63 14.62
N CYS A 105 -12.13 23.59 14.70
CA CYS A 105 -11.91 24.47 15.85
C CYS A 105 -11.83 23.67 17.17
N GLU A 106 -12.58 24.07 18.19
CA GLU A 106 -12.66 23.38 19.48
C GLU A 106 -13.27 21.97 19.38
N ASN A 107 -13.99 21.69 18.28
CA ASN A 107 -14.64 20.41 18.01
C ASN A 107 -13.81 19.50 17.10
N ASN A 108 -12.50 19.78 16.94
CA ASN A 108 -11.64 18.93 16.14
C ASN A 108 -11.54 17.53 16.74
N ILE A 109 -11.57 16.50 15.90
CA ILE A 109 -11.60 15.08 16.33
C ILE A 109 -10.34 14.66 17.11
N PHE A 110 -9.25 15.41 16.96
CA PHE A 110 -7.98 15.15 17.65
C PHE A 110 -7.93 15.79 19.05
N LYS A 111 -8.99 16.52 19.43
CA LYS A 111 -9.07 17.36 20.62
C LYS A 111 -7.94 18.36 20.75
N ALA A 112 -7.18 18.63 19.68
CA ALA A 112 -5.99 19.47 19.66
C ALA A 112 -6.31 20.91 20.11
N PRO A 113 -5.34 21.63 20.72
CA PRO A 113 -5.56 23.00 21.16
C PRO A 113 -6.11 23.90 20.05
N CYS A 114 -7.01 24.80 20.41
CA CYS A 114 -7.59 25.79 19.51
C CYS A 114 -7.71 27.12 20.23
N GLU A 115 -7.36 28.20 19.53
CA GLU A 115 -7.42 29.56 20.06
C GLU A 115 -8.22 30.45 19.11
N ARG A 116 -9.02 31.37 19.66
CA ARG A 116 -9.87 32.29 18.89
C ARG A 116 -9.08 33.35 18.11
N ASN A 117 -7.85 33.63 18.54
CA ASN A 117 -6.91 34.52 17.85
C ASN A 117 -6.26 33.86 16.61
N CYS A 118 -6.55 32.57 16.35
CA CYS A 118 -5.96 31.84 15.24
C CYS A 118 -6.37 32.48 13.89
N PRO A 119 -5.45 32.71 12.94
CA PRO A 119 -5.73 33.43 11.69
C PRO A 119 -6.83 32.81 10.81
N VAL A 120 -7.19 31.55 11.04
CA VAL A 120 -8.22 30.83 10.30
C VAL A 120 -9.45 30.50 11.14
N TYR A 121 -9.54 30.99 12.38
CA TYR A 121 -10.59 30.61 13.31
C TYR A 121 -11.98 30.93 12.77
N GLU A 122 -12.20 32.15 12.26
CA GLU A 122 -13.49 32.58 11.72
C GLU A 122 -13.90 31.73 10.51
N GLU A 123 -13.00 31.53 9.54
CA GLU A 123 -13.26 30.69 8.36
C GLU A 123 -13.61 29.24 8.77
N MET A 124 -12.86 28.66 9.70
CA MET A 124 -13.06 27.28 10.15
C MET A 124 -14.33 27.13 10.98
N SER A 125 -14.68 28.13 11.79
CA SER A 125 -15.93 28.18 12.54
C SER A 125 -17.14 28.20 11.58
N ASP A 126 -17.08 29.01 10.53
CA ASP A 126 -18.16 29.08 9.54
C ASP A 126 -18.27 27.80 8.70
N LYS A 127 -17.14 27.19 8.33
CA LYS A 127 -17.13 25.86 7.70
C LYS A 127 -17.78 24.80 8.60
N TYR A 128 -17.45 24.81 9.89
CA TYR A 128 -18.04 23.91 10.86
C TYR A 128 -19.56 24.11 10.99
N LYS A 129 -20.05 25.35 11.11
CA LYS A 129 -21.49 25.66 11.13
C LYS A 129 -22.18 25.17 9.86
N LYS A 130 -21.61 25.46 8.67
CA LYS A 130 -22.14 24.99 7.39
C LYS A 130 -22.19 23.47 7.31
N ARG A 131 -21.18 22.77 7.84
CA ARG A 131 -21.17 21.30 7.92
C ARG A 131 -22.29 20.79 8.83
N ARG A 132 -22.44 21.34 10.04
CA ARG A 132 -23.51 20.97 10.97
C ARG A 132 -24.90 21.19 10.39
N VAL A 133 -25.12 22.29 9.67
CA VAL A 133 -26.40 22.54 8.98
C VAL A 133 -26.64 21.50 7.87
N ARG A 134 -25.62 21.13 7.09
CA ARG A 134 -25.73 20.08 6.06
C ARG A 134 -26.04 18.71 6.68
N GLU A 135 -25.39 18.35 7.78
CA GLU A 135 -25.61 17.10 8.50
C GLU A 135 -27.00 17.05 9.14
N ALA A 136 -27.46 18.14 9.77
CA ALA A 136 -28.81 18.24 10.32
C ALA A 136 -29.87 18.15 9.22
N LYS A 137 -29.67 18.80 8.07
CA LYS A 137 -30.59 18.68 6.93
C LYS A 137 -30.69 17.25 6.41
N ARG A 138 -29.56 16.51 6.39
CA ARG A 138 -29.56 15.08 6.04
C ARG A 138 -30.31 14.21 7.05
N SER A 139 -30.31 14.56 8.34
CA SER A 139 -31.01 13.77 9.37
C SER A 139 -32.51 14.04 9.45
N TYR A 140 -33.00 15.15 8.88
CA TYR A 140 -34.42 15.54 8.88
C TYR A 140 -35.13 15.30 7.54
N GLU A 141 -34.41 14.96 6.47
CA GLU A 141 -35.07 14.33 5.34
C GLU A 141 -35.54 12.94 5.81
N PRO A 142 -36.86 12.63 5.81
CA PRO A 142 -37.28 11.24 5.93
C PRO A 142 -36.48 10.47 4.90
N GLU A 143 -36.02 9.26 5.23
CA GLU A 143 -35.39 8.36 4.27
C GLU A 143 -36.30 8.32 3.04
N ARG A 144 -36.00 9.17 2.05
CA ARG A 144 -36.52 8.97 0.72
C ARG A 144 -35.95 7.61 0.44
N ILE A 145 -36.83 6.64 0.23
CA ILE A 145 -36.53 5.52 -0.62
C ILE A 145 -36.17 6.17 -1.95
N HIS A 146 -34.92 6.62 -2.04
CA HIS A 146 -34.28 6.91 -3.27
C HIS A 146 -34.26 5.53 -3.91
N HIS A 147 -35.22 5.31 -4.83
CA HIS A 147 -34.81 4.81 -6.12
C HIS A 147 -33.65 5.70 -6.54
N GLU A 148 -32.45 5.32 -6.11
CA GLU A 148 -31.25 5.92 -6.61
C GLU A 148 -31.31 5.57 -8.10
N GLU A 149 -31.63 6.57 -8.93
CA GLU A 149 -30.85 6.73 -10.15
C GLU A 149 -29.41 7.00 -9.69
N GLN A 150 -28.79 5.93 -9.18
CA GLN A 150 -27.37 5.74 -9.20
C GLN A 150 -27.02 6.02 -10.66
N ILE A 151 -26.32 7.12 -10.92
CA ILE A 151 -25.27 7.03 -11.92
C ILE A 151 -24.32 6.00 -11.31
N GLU A 152 -24.62 4.76 -11.62
CA GLU A 152 -23.94 3.56 -11.19
C GLU A 152 -22.57 3.67 -11.84
N THR A 153 -21.64 4.39 -11.20
CA THR A 153 -20.24 4.09 -11.43
C THR A 153 -20.04 2.73 -10.80
N VAL A 154 -20.45 1.71 -11.55
CA VAL A 154 -20.36 0.30 -11.19
C VAL A 154 -18.92 0.13 -10.74
N SER A 155 -18.73 -0.07 -9.44
CA SER A 155 -17.41 -0.38 -8.88
C SER A 155 -16.81 -1.42 -9.80
N VAL A 156 -15.54 -1.27 -10.20
CA VAL A 156 -14.88 -2.24 -11.09
C VAL A 156 -15.11 -3.68 -10.58
N LYS A 157 -15.27 -3.86 -9.26
CA LYS A 157 -15.67 -5.12 -8.64
C LYS A 157 -17.11 -5.58 -8.96
N GLN A 158 -18.11 -4.70 -8.99
CA GLN A 158 -19.47 -5.03 -9.43
C GLN A 158 -19.53 -5.30 -10.94
N LYS A 159 -18.82 -4.52 -11.75
CA LYS A 159 -18.81 -4.64 -13.22
C LYS A 159 -18.31 -6.01 -13.68
N TYR A 160 -17.34 -6.55 -12.96
CA TYR A 160 -16.75 -7.86 -13.25
C TYR A 160 -17.22 -8.96 -12.30
N ARG A 161 -18.21 -8.72 -11.42
CA ARG A 161 -18.69 -9.72 -10.45
C ARG A 161 -19.31 -10.92 -11.16
N ASP A 162 -20.19 -10.67 -12.12
CA ASP A 162 -20.90 -11.74 -12.83
C ASP A 162 -19.98 -12.45 -13.83
N GLN A 163 -19.08 -11.71 -14.47
CA GLN A 163 -18.03 -12.31 -15.31
C GLN A 163 -17.09 -13.18 -14.47
N PHE A 164 -16.73 -12.74 -13.27
CA PHE A 164 -15.90 -13.50 -12.35
C PHE A 164 -16.63 -14.74 -11.84
N LYS A 165 -17.92 -14.66 -11.50
CA LYS A 165 -18.73 -15.81 -11.09
C LYS A 165 -18.83 -16.86 -12.21
N LYS A 166 -19.14 -16.43 -13.43
CA LYS A 166 -19.14 -17.30 -14.62
C LYS A 166 -17.75 -17.90 -14.90
N ALA A 167 -16.69 -17.13 -14.68
CA ALA A 167 -15.33 -17.63 -14.81
C ALA A 167 -15.00 -18.71 -13.76
N LEU A 168 -15.52 -18.61 -12.54
CA LEU A 168 -15.38 -19.65 -11.51
C LEU A 168 -16.17 -20.91 -11.86
N GLU A 169 -17.37 -20.78 -12.44
CA GLU A 169 -18.16 -21.93 -12.94
C GLU A 169 -17.41 -22.66 -14.07
N VAL A 170 -16.87 -21.92 -15.04
CA VAL A 170 -16.02 -22.48 -16.11
C VAL A 170 -14.76 -23.11 -15.53
N LEU A 171 -14.10 -22.45 -14.58
CA LEU A 171 -12.92 -22.98 -13.90
C LEU A 171 -13.23 -24.32 -13.22
N GLN A 172 -14.36 -24.42 -12.52
CA GLN A 172 -14.79 -25.66 -11.85
C GLN A 172 -15.09 -26.78 -12.87
N ASP A 173 -15.80 -26.48 -13.95
CA ASP A 173 -16.12 -27.43 -15.02
C ASP A 173 -14.84 -27.97 -15.70
N GLN A 174 -13.90 -27.08 -16.01
CA GLN A 174 -12.65 -27.45 -16.69
C GLN A 174 -11.68 -28.21 -15.78
N ILE A 175 -11.65 -27.90 -14.48
CA ILE A 175 -10.91 -28.69 -13.48
C ILE A 175 -11.51 -30.10 -13.36
N LYS A 176 -12.85 -30.24 -13.32
CA LYS A 176 -13.52 -31.55 -13.31
C LYS A 176 -13.23 -32.39 -14.57
N LYS A 177 -13.03 -31.73 -15.71
CA LYS A 177 -12.66 -32.35 -16.99
C LYS A 177 -11.17 -32.69 -17.11
N GLY A 178 -10.36 -32.40 -16.09
CA GLY A 178 -8.93 -32.70 -16.07
C GLY A 178 -8.08 -31.83 -17.00
N VAL A 179 -8.60 -30.66 -17.43
CA VAL A 179 -7.87 -29.75 -18.31
C VAL A 179 -6.68 -29.13 -17.57
N SER A 180 -5.55 -28.98 -18.28
CA SER A 180 -4.34 -28.44 -17.67
C SER A 180 -4.57 -27.00 -17.17
N LYS A 181 -4.05 -26.67 -15.98
CA LYS A 181 -4.22 -25.35 -15.35
C LYS A 181 -3.76 -24.18 -16.24
N PRO A 182 -2.64 -24.27 -16.99
CA PRO A 182 -2.26 -23.26 -17.98
C PRO A 182 -3.31 -23.07 -19.09
N ASP A 183 -3.88 -24.16 -19.61
CA ASP A 183 -4.89 -24.11 -20.67
C ASP A 183 -6.20 -23.50 -20.16
N ILE A 184 -6.56 -23.72 -18.90
CA ILE A 184 -7.71 -23.05 -18.27
C ILE A 184 -7.48 -21.54 -18.20
N VAL A 185 -6.27 -21.08 -17.86
CA VAL A 185 -5.95 -19.64 -17.83
C VAL A 185 -6.02 -19.02 -19.22
N THR A 186 -5.53 -19.74 -20.25
CA THR A 186 -5.66 -19.33 -21.65
C THR A 186 -7.12 -19.25 -22.07
N LEU A 187 -7.90 -20.30 -21.82
CA LEU A 187 -9.34 -20.38 -22.09
C LEU A 187 -10.12 -19.24 -21.42
N LEU A 188 -9.82 -18.93 -20.16
CA LEU A 188 -10.47 -17.85 -19.42
C LEU A 188 -10.18 -16.48 -20.06
N ASN A 189 -8.94 -16.26 -20.50
CA ASN A 189 -8.57 -15.01 -21.18
C ASN A 189 -9.16 -14.92 -22.60
N ASP A 190 -9.17 -16.02 -23.35
CA ASP A 190 -9.69 -16.10 -24.72
C ASP A 190 -11.20 -15.91 -24.77
N ARG A 191 -11.92 -16.46 -23.79
CA ARG A 191 -13.36 -16.22 -23.59
C ARG A 191 -13.66 -14.82 -23.01
N GLY A 192 -12.64 -13.98 -22.85
CA GLY A 192 -12.78 -12.60 -22.41
C GLY A 192 -13.08 -12.40 -20.94
N PHE A 193 -13.06 -13.46 -20.11
CA PHE A 193 -13.34 -13.35 -18.69
C PHE A 193 -12.29 -12.48 -17.99
N LYS A 194 -12.76 -11.70 -17.01
CA LYS A 194 -11.91 -10.84 -16.18
C LYS A 194 -11.94 -11.30 -14.73
N THR A 195 -10.83 -11.06 -14.04
CA THR A 195 -10.71 -11.27 -12.60
C THR A 195 -11.62 -10.30 -11.83
N ARG A 196 -11.80 -10.49 -10.52
CA ARG A 196 -12.59 -9.60 -9.63
C ARG A 196 -12.19 -8.11 -9.70
N THR A 197 -11.02 -7.79 -10.24
CA THR A 197 -10.51 -6.42 -10.39
C THR A 197 -10.47 -5.95 -11.86
N GLY A 198 -11.06 -6.70 -12.80
CA GLY A 198 -11.08 -6.37 -14.22
C GLY A 198 -9.82 -6.72 -15.01
N ARG A 199 -8.82 -7.34 -14.37
CA ARG A 199 -7.55 -7.73 -15.01
C ARG A 199 -7.69 -9.05 -15.74
N LYS A 200 -6.79 -9.29 -16.71
CA LYS A 200 -6.58 -10.61 -17.33
C LYS A 200 -6.22 -11.64 -16.25
N TRP A 201 -6.62 -12.89 -16.47
CA TRP A 201 -6.25 -14.00 -15.62
C TRP A 201 -4.76 -14.29 -15.79
N SER A 202 -4.02 -14.29 -14.70
CA SER A 202 -2.67 -14.84 -14.66
C SER A 202 -2.69 -16.14 -13.89
N TYR A 203 -1.73 -17.01 -14.17
CA TYR A 203 -1.59 -18.30 -13.47
C TYR A 203 -1.56 -18.14 -11.95
N SER A 204 -0.90 -17.08 -11.46
CA SER A 204 -0.87 -16.78 -10.03
C SER A 204 -2.21 -16.36 -9.44
N VAL A 205 -3.05 -15.65 -10.20
CA VAL A 205 -4.38 -15.23 -9.74
C VAL A 205 -5.31 -16.44 -9.77
N PHE A 206 -5.26 -17.24 -10.84
CA PHE A 206 -5.97 -18.51 -10.94
C PHE A 206 -5.69 -19.43 -9.74
N LEU A 207 -4.43 -19.64 -9.37
CA LEU A 207 -4.09 -20.52 -8.24
C LEU A 207 -4.60 -19.99 -6.90
N THR A 208 -4.56 -18.67 -6.69
CA THR A 208 -5.09 -18.05 -5.47
C THR A 208 -6.60 -18.19 -5.39
N GLU A 209 -7.31 -17.90 -6.47
CA GLU A 209 -8.78 -18.01 -6.50
C GLU A 209 -9.24 -19.48 -6.43
N ALA A 210 -8.54 -20.40 -7.10
CA ALA A 210 -8.84 -21.83 -7.04
C ALA A 210 -8.69 -22.40 -5.60
N LYS A 211 -7.65 -21.95 -4.88
CA LYS A 211 -7.41 -22.31 -3.48
C LYS A 211 -8.43 -21.67 -2.53
N SER A 212 -8.79 -20.41 -2.76
CA SER A 212 -9.74 -19.68 -1.92
C SER A 212 -11.18 -20.18 -2.04
N HIS A 213 -11.54 -20.84 -3.14
CA HIS A 213 -12.88 -21.38 -3.39
C HIS A 213 -12.98 -22.90 -3.20
N HIS A 214 -12.02 -23.52 -2.51
CA HIS A 214 -12.01 -24.95 -2.18
C HIS A 214 -12.20 -25.89 -3.39
N PHE A 215 -11.70 -25.49 -4.56
CA PHE A 215 -11.61 -26.39 -5.70
C PHE A 215 -10.37 -27.26 -5.52
N GLU A 216 -10.43 -28.22 -4.60
CA GLU A 216 -9.46 -29.31 -4.54
C GLU A 216 -9.89 -30.41 -5.50
N PRO A 217 -9.09 -30.74 -6.52
CA PRO A 217 -9.15 -32.05 -7.12
C PRO A 217 -8.20 -32.98 -6.37
N GLU A 218 -8.73 -34.15 -6.00
CA GLU A 218 -7.96 -35.32 -5.61
C GLU A 218 -6.87 -35.64 -6.64
N LEU A 219 -5.77 -36.14 -6.11
CA LEU A 219 -4.45 -36.32 -6.69
C LEU A 219 -4.42 -36.95 -8.10
N LYS A 220 -3.60 -36.36 -9.00
CA LYS A 220 -2.38 -37.02 -9.48
C LYS A 220 -1.27 -35.98 -9.62
N GLU A 221 -0.25 -36.13 -8.80
CA GLU A 221 1.09 -35.60 -9.05
C GLU A 221 1.54 -36.14 -10.41
N ASN A 222 1.38 -35.36 -11.47
CA ASN A 222 2.08 -35.54 -12.73
C ASN A 222 2.28 -34.15 -13.32
N GLU A 223 3.54 -33.74 -13.29
CA GLU A 223 4.21 -32.76 -14.13
C GLU A 223 3.34 -31.71 -14.83
N VAL A 224 3.41 -30.46 -14.36
CA VAL A 224 3.99 -29.31 -15.08
C VAL A 224 3.89 -28.12 -14.14
N GLY A 225 4.93 -27.97 -13.32
CA GLY A 225 5.14 -26.81 -12.46
C GLY A 225 5.70 -25.65 -13.27
N LEU A 226 4.90 -24.63 -13.55
CA LEU A 226 5.41 -23.40 -14.14
C LEU A 226 4.79 -22.15 -13.50
N GLN A 227 5.69 -21.27 -13.06
CA GLN A 227 5.52 -19.83 -12.83
C GLN A 227 5.22 -19.25 -11.43
N LYS A 228 5.47 -19.99 -10.35
CA LYS A 228 5.90 -19.36 -9.07
C LYS A 228 7.16 -19.98 -8.41
N LEU A 229 7.77 -20.98 -9.04
CA LEU A 229 9.09 -21.53 -8.70
C LEU A 229 10.26 -20.93 -9.53
N SER A 230 10.00 -19.95 -10.41
CA SER A 230 10.86 -19.70 -11.59
C SER A 230 12.05 -18.72 -11.46
N ILE A 231 12.43 -18.21 -10.27
CA ILE A 231 13.67 -17.40 -10.14
C ILE A 231 14.66 -18.09 -9.21
N LYS A 232 14.23 -18.50 -8.02
CA LYS A 232 15.10 -19.20 -7.08
C LYS A 232 15.62 -20.53 -7.64
N ASP A 233 14.78 -21.31 -8.34
CA ASP A 233 15.22 -22.59 -8.89
C ASP A 233 16.00 -22.43 -10.21
N LYS A 234 15.65 -21.42 -11.03
CA LYS A 234 16.41 -21.07 -12.25
C LYS A 234 17.86 -20.74 -11.95
N TYR A 235 18.11 -20.04 -10.83
CA TYR A 235 19.46 -19.66 -10.41
C TYR A 235 20.03 -20.55 -9.31
N ARG A 236 19.29 -21.57 -8.81
CA ARG A 236 19.78 -22.48 -7.77
C ARG A 236 21.01 -23.26 -8.25
N GLY A 237 20.91 -23.89 -9.42
CA GLY A 237 22.03 -24.65 -9.98
C GLY A 237 23.23 -23.76 -10.35
N GLN A 238 23.00 -22.54 -10.83
CA GLN A 238 24.08 -21.57 -11.08
C GLN A 238 24.73 -21.08 -9.78
N PHE A 239 23.92 -20.90 -8.73
CA PHE A 239 24.38 -20.47 -7.42
C PHE A 239 25.17 -21.58 -6.72
N GLU A 240 24.72 -22.83 -6.80
CA GLU A 240 25.45 -23.99 -6.25
C GLU A 240 26.80 -24.18 -6.94
N LYS A 241 26.84 -24.10 -8.28
CA LYS A 241 28.11 -24.08 -9.04
C LYS A 241 28.99 -22.90 -8.67
N ALA A 242 28.42 -21.71 -8.45
CA ALA A 242 29.18 -20.56 -7.98
C ALA A 242 29.76 -20.79 -6.58
N LEU A 243 29.07 -21.50 -5.69
CA LEU A 243 29.60 -21.86 -4.36
C LEU A 243 30.72 -22.90 -4.42
N GLU A 244 30.67 -23.86 -5.36
CA GLU A 244 31.76 -24.81 -5.58
C GLU A 244 33.03 -24.08 -6.07
N VAL A 245 32.88 -23.21 -7.06
CA VAL A 245 33.97 -22.36 -7.54
C VAL A 245 34.46 -21.44 -6.43
N LEU A 246 33.57 -20.88 -5.61
CA LEU A 246 33.94 -20.04 -4.46
C LEU A 246 34.89 -20.78 -3.50
N LYS A 247 34.55 -22.03 -3.15
CA LYS A 247 35.37 -22.86 -2.25
C LYS A 247 36.75 -23.15 -2.84
N ASP A 248 36.83 -23.42 -4.14
CA ASP A 248 38.11 -23.64 -4.84
C ASP A 248 38.97 -22.36 -4.90
N GLN A 249 38.38 -21.22 -5.22
CA GLN A 249 39.10 -19.94 -5.34
C GLN A 249 39.59 -19.41 -3.99
N ILE A 250 38.84 -19.65 -2.91
CA ILE A 250 39.28 -19.32 -1.55
C ILE A 250 40.47 -20.19 -1.13
N LYS A 251 40.45 -21.50 -1.44
CA LYS A 251 41.60 -22.38 -1.19
C LYS A 251 42.85 -21.93 -1.93
N LYS A 252 42.68 -21.32 -3.11
CA LYS A 252 43.77 -20.75 -3.94
C LYS A 252 44.20 -19.34 -3.51
N GLY A 253 43.60 -18.77 -2.47
CA GLY A 253 43.97 -17.44 -1.94
C GLY A 253 43.57 -16.27 -2.84
N VAL A 254 42.63 -16.45 -3.76
CA VAL A 254 42.21 -15.41 -4.72
C VAL A 254 41.47 -14.29 -4.00
N SER A 255 41.72 -13.04 -4.40
CA SER A 255 41.12 -11.87 -3.77
C SER A 255 39.60 -11.78 -4.02
N LYS A 256 38.85 -11.23 -3.06
CA LYS A 256 37.38 -11.11 -3.16
C LYS A 256 36.91 -10.30 -4.39
N PRO A 257 37.55 -9.17 -4.75
CA PRO A 257 37.23 -8.47 -5.99
C PRO A 257 37.40 -9.35 -7.24
N ASP A 258 38.48 -10.13 -7.31
CA ASP A 258 38.75 -10.99 -8.47
C ASP A 258 37.74 -12.12 -8.60
N ILE A 259 37.28 -12.68 -7.47
CA ILE A 259 36.19 -13.67 -7.44
C ILE A 259 34.87 -13.07 -7.96
N VAL A 260 34.58 -11.81 -7.62
CA VAL A 260 33.37 -11.12 -8.12
C VAL A 260 33.45 -10.91 -9.63
N THR A 261 34.61 -10.50 -10.14
CA THR A 261 34.86 -10.36 -11.58
C THR A 261 34.68 -11.70 -12.28
N LEU A 262 35.35 -12.75 -11.80
CA LEU A 262 35.22 -14.13 -12.30
C LEU A 262 33.77 -14.60 -12.33
N PHE A 263 32.99 -14.31 -11.30
CA PHE A 263 31.60 -14.74 -11.22
C PHE A 263 30.70 -14.03 -12.21
N ASN A 264 30.92 -12.73 -12.40
CA ASN A 264 30.15 -11.96 -13.37
C ASN A 264 30.53 -12.34 -14.82
N ASP A 265 31.81 -12.60 -15.10
CA ASP A 265 32.33 -12.99 -16.41
C ASP A 265 31.86 -14.39 -16.82
N ARG A 266 31.83 -15.34 -15.87
CA ARG A 266 31.27 -16.69 -16.08
C ARG A 266 29.74 -16.73 -16.09
N GLY A 267 29.08 -15.57 -15.98
CA GLY A 267 27.64 -15.46 -16.03
C GLY A 267 26.91 -15.98 -14.79
N PHE A 268 27.62 -16.24 -13.68
CA PHE A 268 26.99 -16.64 -12.44
C PHE A 268 26.10 -15.50 -11.91
N ARG A 269 24.98 -15.90 -11.30
CA ARG A 269 24.00 -15.00 -10.70
C ARG A 269 23.71 -15.44 -9.27
N THR A 270 23.30 -14.48 -8.44
CA THR A 270 22.91 -14.75 -7.06
C THR A 270 21.61 -15.57 -7.00
N ARG A 271 21.22 -16.05 -5.82
CA ARG A 271 19.93 -16.73 -5.57
C ARG A 271 18.69 -15.96 -6.06
N THR A 272 18.83 -14.64 -6.26
CA THR A 272 17.77 -13.74 -6.73
C THR A 272 17.97 -13.27 -8.17
N GLY A 273 18.97 -13.80 -8.89
CA GLY A 273 19.26 -13.48 -10.28
C GLY A 273 20.08 -12.19 -10.49
N ARG A 274 20.67 -11.62 -9.43
CA ARG A 274 21.47 -10.39 -9.51
C ARG A 274 22.93 -10.68 -9.87
N LYS A 275 23.65 -9.65 -10.33
CA LYS A 275 25.11 -9.67 -10.45
C LYS A 275 25.77 -9.77 -9.07
N TRP A 276 26.95 -10.36 -9.03
CA TRP A 276 27.75 -10.45 -7.81
C TRP A 276 28.42 -9.11 -7.51
N THR A 277 28.48 -8.75 -6.23
CA THR A 277 29.21 -7.60 -5.71
C THR A 277 29.99 -8.05 -4.48
N VAL A 278 31.05 -7.33 -4.10
CA VAL A 278 31.87 -7.67 -2.92
C VAL A 278 31.02 -7.77 -1.65
N PRO A 279 30.06 -6.86 -1.36
CA PRO A 279 29.19 -6.98 -0.19
C PRO A 279 28.30 -8.23 -0.22
N ILE A 280 27.76 -8.61 -1.39
CA ILE A 280 26.95 -9.82 -1.54
C ILE A 280 27.80 -11.06 -1.32
N LEU A 281 29.00 -11.09 -1.89
CA LEU A 281 29.95 -12.19 -1.70
C LEU A 281 30.32 -12.36 -0.22
N GLN A 282 30.62 -11.26 0.47
CA GLN A 282 30.90 -11.26 1.90
C GLN A 282 29.72 -11.76 2.74
N TYR A 283 28.49 -11.38 2.39
CA TYR A 283 27.29 -11.85 3.07
C TYR A 283 27.08 -13.36 2.90
N GLU A 284 27.29 -13.90 1.70
CA GLU A 284 27.19 -15.35 1.45
C GLU A 284 28.34 -16.12 2.10
N LEU A 285 29.55 -15.55 2.16
CA LEU A 285 30.69 -16.15 2.88
C LEU A 285 30.43 -16.31 4.37
N LYS A 286 29.76 -15.35 5.00
CA LYS A 286 29.35 -15.45 6.42
C LYS A 286 28.30 -16.53 6.68
N LYS A 287 27.66 -17.06 5.63
CA LYS A 287 26.61 -18.07 5.72
C LYS A 287 27.06 -19.45 5.28
N LEU A 288 28.29 -19.57 4.77
CA LEU A 288 28.88 -20.86 4.51
C LEU A 288 29.35 -21.45 5.85
N PRO A 289 28.96 -22.69 6.18
CA PRO A 289 29.49 -23.40 7.33
C PRO A 289 30.98 -23.71 7.15
#